data_AF-A0A2K8X2V4-F1
#
_entry.id   AF-A0A2K8X2V4-F1
#
_cell.length_a   1.000
_cell.length_b   1.000
_cell.length_c   1.000
_cell.angle_alpha   90.00
_cell.angle_beta   90.00
_cell.angle_gamma   90.00
#
_symmetry.space_group_name_H-M   'P 1'
#
loop_
_entity.id
_entity.type
_entity.pdbx_description
1 polymer ?
#
loop_
_entity_poly.entity_id
_entity_poly.type
_entity_poly.pdbx_seq_one_letter_code
_entity_poly.pdbx_strand_id
1 'polypeptide(L)'
;MNIIDFFIGALLVNAMPHLIFGLTKTHFLGLFGYSPKGNIVYAILQLITCCSLFCFKYGYQVVLTNGFFIGGLTVLCLYFIFGKVLVNFYGKQK
;
A
#
# COMPACT_ATOMS: atom_id res chain seq x y z
N MET A 1 -6.09 -13.51 -17.21
CA MET A 1 -5.68 -12.34 -16.42
C MET A 1 -5.77 -11.12 -17.33
N ASN A 2 -6.64 -10.15 -17.03
CA ASN A 2 -6.74 -8.93 -17.83
C ASN A 2 -5.74 -7.90 -17.28
N ILE A 3 -5.24 -7.00 -18.13
CA ILE A 3 -4.22 -6.01 -17.78
C ILE A 3 -4.62 -5.13 -16.57
N ILE A 4 -5.92 -4.90 -16.35
CA ILE A 4 -6.41 -4.17 -15.17
C ILE A 4 -6.15 -4.97 -13.89
N ASP A 5 -6.24 -6.31 -13.91
CA ASP A 5 -5.99 -7.15 -12.73
C ASP A 5 -4.51 -7.12 -12.35
N PHE A 6 -3.65 -7.10 -13.36
CA PHE A 6 -2.23 -6.92 -13.18
C PHE A 6 -1.95 -5.57 -12.49
N PHE A 7 -2.55 -4.47 -12.94
CA PHE A 7 -2.35 -3.17 -12.30
C PHE A 7 -2.94 -3.08 -10.89
N ILE A 8 -4.10 -3.68 -10.63
CA ILE A 8 -4.67 -3.76 -9.28
C ILE A 8 -3.68 -4.44 -8.33
N GLY A 9 -3.21 -5.64 -8.71
CA GLY A 9 -2.25 -6.40 -7.91
C GLY A 9 -0.91 -5.66 -7.75
N ALA A 10 -0.37 -5.13 -8.85
CA ALA A 10 0.90 -4.40 -8.85
C ALA A 10 0.82 -3.16 -7.94
N LEU A 11 -0.26 -2.37 -8.01
CA LEU A 11 -0.43 -1.19 -7.17
C LEU A 11 -0.61 -1.57 -5.69
N LEU A 12 -1.38 -2.61 -5.40
CA LEU A 12 -1.59 -3.08 -4.03
C LEU A 12 -0.28 -3.54 -3.38
N VAL A 13 0.47 -4.37 -4.10
CA VAL A 13 1.75 -4.91 -3.61
C VAL A 13 2.83 -3.83 -3.58
N ASN A 14 2.84 -2.86 -4.50
CA ASN A 14 3.82 -1.78 -4.50
C ASN A 14 3.56 -0.72 -3.41
N ALA A 15 2.29 -0.55 -2.99
CA ALA A 15 1.95 0.37 -1.91
C ALA A 15 2.61 -0.05 -0.57
N MET A 16 2.76 -1.37 -0.33
CA MET A 16 3.34 -1.91 0.90
C MET A 16 4.81 -1.49 1.11
N PRO A 17 5.77 -1.76 0.20
CA PRO A 17 7.17 -1.38 0.39
C PRO A 17 7.35 0.14 0.44
N HIS A 18 6.63 0.93 -0.38
CA HIS A 18 6.71 2.39 -0.29
C HIS A 18 6.19 2.91 1.07
N LEU A 19 5.13 2.32 1.62
CA LEU A 19 4.68 2.65 2.96
C LEU A 19 5.75 2.32 4.00
N ILE A 20 6.31 1.11 3.95
CA ILE A 20 7.36 0.66 4.88
C ILE A 20 8.57 1.58 4.81
N PHE A 21 9.10 1.87 3.61
CA PHE A 21 10.23 2.78 3.42
C PHE A 21 9.95 4.18 3.97
N GLY A 22 8.73 4.67 3.78
CA GLY A 22 8.29 5.94 4.36
C GLY A 22 8.28 5.94 5.89
N LEU A 23 7.79 4.86 6.49
CA LEU A 23 7.75 4.67 7.95
C LEU A 23 9.14 4.48 8.56
N THR A 24 10.03 3.72 7.91
CA THR A 24 11.41 3.47 8.37
C THR A 24 12.36 4.62 8.07
N LYS A 25 11.89 5.72 7.49
CA LYS A 25 12.72 6.86 7.04
C LYS A 25 13.78 6.47 5.99
N THR A 26 13.55 5.37 5.29
CA THR A 26 14.42 4.92 4.21
C THR A 26 14.16 5.77 2.97
N HIS A 27 15.25 6.28 2.38
CA HIS A 27 15.16 6.98 1.11
C HIS A 27 15.07 5.94 0.00
N PHE A 28 13.99 5.98 -0.76
CA PHE A 28 13.74 5.10 -1.89
C PHE A 28 13.09 5.92 -2.99
N LEU A 29 13.40 5.60 -4.25
CA LEU A 29 12.91 6.36 -5.40
C LEU A 29 11.43 6.02 -5.63
N GLY A 30 10.55 6.99 -5.39
CA GLY A 30 9.14 6.93 -5.76
C GLY A 30 8.79 7.97 -6.82
N LEU A 31 7.51 8.02 -7.21
CA LEU A 31 7.00 9.03 -8.14
C LEU A 31 7.25 10.47 -7.66
N PHE A 32 7.27 10.68 -6.33
CA PHE A 32 7.53 11.97 -5.70
C PHE A 32 9.01 12.16 -5.28
N GLY A 33 9.93 11.47 -5.95
CA GLY A 33 11.37 11.61 -5.76
C GLY A 33 11.95 10.71 -4.66
N TYR A 34 13.22 10.98 -4.31
CA TYR A 34 14.01 10.18 -3.35
C TYR A 34 13.82 10.71 -1.92
N SER A 35 12.62 10.55 -1.36
CA SER A 35 12.32 11.03 0.00
C SER A 35 11.37 10.08 0.76
N PRO A 36 11.55 9.92 2.09
CA PRO A 36 10.65 9.07 2.88
C PRO A 36 9.20 9.59 2.90
N LYS A 37 9.01 10.92 2.96
CA LYS A 37 7.66 11.51 2.88
C LYS A 37 7.03 11.24 1.51
N GLY A 38 7.81 11.35 0.43
CA GLY A 38 7.38 11.02 -0.93
C GLY A 38 6.92 9.56 -1.04
N ASN A 39 7.61 8.63 -0.38
CA ASN A 39 7.21 7.22 -0.35
C ASN A 39 5.85 7.00 0.34
N ILE A 40 5.55 7.69 1.45
CA ILE A 40 4.21 7.60 2.08
C ILE A 40 3.13 8.14 1.14
N VAL A 41 3.34 9.32 0.54
CA VAL A 41 2.37 9.91 -0.39
C VAL A 41 2.16 9.00 -1.61
N TYR A 42 3.24 8.39 -2.11
CA TYR A 42 3.16 7.47 -3.23
C TYR A 42 2.39 6.19 -2.89
N ALA A 43 2.60 5.62 -1.70
CA ALA A 43 1.82 4.48 -1.22
C ALA A 43 0.32 4.81 -1.11
N ILE A 44 -0.03 5.99 -0.61
CA ILE A 44 -1.43 6.46 -0.53
C ILE A 44 -2.04 6.59 -1.94
N LEU A 45 -1.31 7.19 -2.88
CA LEU A 45 -1.76 7.33 -4.26
C LEU A 45 -2.02 5.96 -4.90
N GLN A 46 -1.11 5.01 -4.71
CA GLN A 46 -1.25 3.65 -5.22
C GLN A 46 -2.45 2.93 -4.62
N LEU A 47 -2.68 3.08 -3.31
CA LEU A 47 -3.85 2.54 -2.63
C LEU A 47 -5.16 3.10 -3.21
N ILE A 48 -5.28 4.42 -3.34
CA ILE A 48 -6.47 5.07 -3.90
C ILE A 48 -6.71 4.61 -5.35
N THR A 49 -5.64 4.54 -6.15
CA THR A 49 -5.72 4.13 -7.55
C THR A 49 -6.11 2.65 -7.68
N CYS A 50 -5.55 1.79 -6.84
CA CYS A 50 -5.86 0.37 -6.77
C CYS A 50 -7.35 0.14 -6.42
N CYS A 51 -7.85 0.78 -5.36
CA CYS A 51 -9.25 0.69 -4.96
C CYS A 51 -10.19 1.23 -6.05
N SER A 52 -9.83 2.36 -6.68
CA SER A 52 -10.61 2.93 -7.78
C SER A 52 -10.70 1.98 -8.98
N LEU A 53 -9.58 1.38 -9.38
CA LEU A 53 -9.55 0.40 -10.48
C LEU A 53 -10.33 -0.87 -10.15
N PHE A 54 -10.22 -1.36 -8.91
CA PHE A 54 -10.97 -2.52 -8.46
C PHE A 54 -12.49 -2.24 -8.50
N CYS A 55 -12.93 -1.12 -7.91
CA CYS A 55 -14.33 -0.72 -7.90
C CYS A 55 -14.88 -0.48 -9.32
N PHE A 56 -14.07 0.10 -10.22
CA PHE A 56 -14.43 0.29 -11.62
C PHE A 56 -14.66 -1.03 -12.36
N LYS A 57 -13.80 -2.03 -12.10
CA LYS A 57 -13.85 -3.31 -12.81
C LYS A 57 -14.85 -4.31 -12.25
N TYR A 58 -14.88 -4.44 -10.93
CA TYR A 58 -15.63 -5.49 -10.24
C TYR A 58 -16.86 -4.97 -9.49
N GLY A 59 -16.98 -3.65 -9.32
CA GLY A 59 -18.01 -3.05 -8.48
C GLY A 59 -17.66 -3.09 -6.98
N TYR A 60 -18.26 -2.19 -6.22
CA TYR A 60 -17.99 -2.03 -4.77
C TYR A 60 -18.42 -3.26 -3.95
N GLN A 61 -19.45 -3.98 -4.39
CA GLN A 61 -19.98 -5.15 -3.68
C GLN A 61 -19.00 -6.32 -3.66
N VAL A 62 -18.12 -6.40 -4.66
CA VAL A 62 -17.15 -7.49 -4.82
C VAL A 62 -15.90 -7.29 -3.95
N VAL A 63 -15.72 -6.11 -3.37
CA VAL A 63 -14.57 -5.82 -2.49
C VAL A 63 -14.55 -6.75 -1.28
N LEU A 64 -15.73 -6.99 -0.68
CA LEU A 64 -15.84 -7.82 0.53
C LEU A 64 -15.85 -9.32 0.24
N THR A 65 -16.17 -9.73 -0.99
CA THR A 65 -16.24 -11.14 -1.38
C THR A 65 -14.95 -11.64 -2.03
N ASN A 66 -14.08 -10.74 -2.49
CA ASN A 66 -12.77 -11.09 -3.01
C ASN A 66 -11.72 -11.20 -1.88
N GLY A 67 -11.56 -12.41 -1.35
CA GLY A 67 -10.65 -12.72 -0.23
C GLY A 67 -9.21 -12.25 -0.43
N PHE A 68 -8.67 -12.35 -1.66
CA PHE A 68 -7.30 -11.91 -1.95
C PHE A 68 -7.17 -10.39 -1.86
N PHE A 69 -8.12 -9.67 -2.47
CA PHE A 69 -8.09 -8.21 -2.47
C PHE A 69 -8.29 -7.66 -1.06
N ILE A 70 -9.31 -8.13 -0.34
CA ILE A 70 -9.57 -7.65 1.02
C ILE A 70 -8.45 -8.04 1.98
N GLY A 71 -7.89 -9.25 1.87
CA GLY A 71 -6.76 -9.67 2.68
C GLY A 71 -5.54 -8.77 2.47
N GLY A 72 -5.18 -8.50 1.21
CA GLY A 72 -4.07 -7.59 0.89
C GLY A 72 -4.34 -6.15 1.35
N LEU A 73 -5.57 -5.66 1.17
CA LEU A 73 -6.00 -4.35 1.63
C LEU A 73 -5.93 -4.24 3.17
N THR A 74 -6.39 -5.26 3.90
CA THR A 74 -6.30 -5.32 5.35
C THR A 74 -4.85 -5.25 5.82
N VAL A 75 -3.94 -6.03 5.23
CA VAL A 75 -2.51 -5.97 5.59
C VAL A 75 -1.94 -4.57 5.37
N LEU A 76 -2.21 -3.96 4.23
CA LEU A 76 -1.75 -2.60 3.94
C LEU A 76 -2.30 -1.58 4.96
N CYS A 77 -3.59 -1.65 5.28
CA CYS A 77 -4.21 -0.80 6.30
C CYS A 77 -3.59 -1.01 7.69
N LEU A 78 -3.29 -2.26 8.05
CA LEU A 78 -2.59 -2.56 9.32
C LEU A 78 -1.20 -1.91 9.35
N TYR A 79 -0.45 -1.88 8.25
CA TYR A 79 0.82 -1.14 8.19
C TYR A 79 0.62 0.37 8.32
N PHE A 80 -0.46 0.95 7.79
CA PHE A 80 -0.75 2.38 7.99
C PHE A 80 -1.03 2.71 9.47
N ILE A 81 -1.78 1.85 10.16
CA ILE A 81 -2.19 2.05 11.55
C ILE A 81 -1.05 1.73 12.52
N PHE A 82 -0.49 0.52 12.41
CA PHE A 82 0.48 -0.02 13.37
C PHE A 82 1.93 0.13 12.93
N GLY A 83 2.21 0.40 11.66
CA GLY A 83 3.57 0.38 11.15
C GLY A 83 4.49 1.39 11.86
N LYS A 84 4.00 2.58 12.19
CA LYS A 84 4.77 3.54 12.99
C LYS A 84 5.06 3.04 14.40
N VAL A 85 4.09 2.37 15.04
CA VAL A 85 4.25 1.78 16.37
C VAL A 85 5.28 0.66 16.34
N LEU A 86 5.18 -0.26 15.36
CA LEU A 86 6.10 -1.37 15.19
C LEU A 86 7.53 -0.89 14.92
N VAL A 87 7.72 0.04 13.98
CA VAL A 87 9.03 0.61 13.66
C VAL A 87 9.65 1.26 14.89
N ASN A 88 8.87 2.02 15.68
CA ASN A 88 9.35 2.62 16.92
C ASN A 88 9.65 1.60 18.01
N PHE A 89 8.88 0.51 18.09
CA PHE A 89 9.09 -0.56 19.07
C PHE A 89 10.40 -1.29 18.79
N TYR A 90 10.63 -1.73 17.55
CA TYR A 90 11.86 -2.41 17.16
C TYR A 90 13.07 -1.47 17.14
N GLY A 91 12.91 -0.22 16.70
CA GLY A 91 14.00 0.77 16.69
C GLY A 91 14.51 1.16 18.09
N LYS A 92 13.77 0.83 19.16
CA LYS A 92 14.16 1.03 20.55
C LYS A 92 14.98 -0.13 21.14
N GLN A 93 15.09 -1.27 20.46
CA GLN A 93 15.86 -2.43 20.94
C GLN A 93 17.38 -2.27 20.73
N LYS A 94 17.92 -1.08 21.03
CA LYS A 94 19.37 -0.84 21.01
C LYS A 94 20.05 -1.49 22.19
#